data_AF-A0A842UQT5-F1
#
_entry.id   AF-A0A842UQT5-F1
#
_cell.length_a   1.000
_cell.length_b   1.000
_cell.length_c   1.000
_cell.angle_alpha   90.00
_cell.angle_beta   90.00
_cell.angle_gamma   90.00
#
_symmetry.space_group_name_H-M   'P 1'
#
loop_
_entity.id
_entity.type
_entity.pdbx_description
1 polymer ?
#
loop_
_entity_poly.entity_id
_entity_poly.type
_entity_poly.pdbx_seq_one_letter_code
_entity_poly.pdbx_strand_id
1 'polypeptide(L)' 'MEKRDIRKEFFKLRIKHHSYNQCKRILKAMFGYEVTSRTLQRWEERLRKTEWDLEDYSRRP' A
#
# COMPACT_ATOMS: atom_id res chain seq x y z
N MET A 1 11.59 4.12 8.19
CA MET A 1 10.36 4.45 7.43
C MET A 1 9.35 3.37 7.70
N GLU A 2 8.23 3.70 8.35
CA GLU A 2 7.26 2.66 8.72
C GLU A 2 6.45 2.23 7.49
N LYS A 3 6.52 0.94 7.14
CA LYS A 3 5.73 0.34 6.03
C LYS A 3 4.22 0.59 6.21
N ARG A 4 3.79 0.83 7.45
CA ARG A 4 2.41 1.16 7.84
C ARG A 4 1.94 2.48 7.21
N ASP A 5 2.78 3.51 7.19
CA ASP A 5 2.40 4.83 6.66
C ASP A 5 2.22 4.80 5.14
N ILE A 6 3.09 4.07 4.44
CA ILE A 6 2.97 3.83 2.99
C ILE A 6 1.63 3.18 2.65
N ARG A 7 1.20 2.19 3.46
CA ARG A 7 -0.08 1.50 3.28
C ARG A 7 -1.26 2.41 3.58
N LYS A 8 -1.23 3.18 4.68
CA LYS A 8 -2.26 4.18 4.98
C LYS A 8 -2.44 5.14 3.82
N GLU A 9 -1.33 5.65 3.28
CA GLU A 9 -1.38 6.60 2.17
C GLU A 9 -1.91 5.94 0.88
N PHE A 10 -1.49 4.70 0.60
CA PHE A 10 -2.07 3.91 -0.47
C PHE A 10 -3.60 3.80 -0.36
N PHE A 11 -4.12 3.44 0.81
CA PHE A 11 -5.56 3.29 1.01
C PHE A 11 -6.32 4.63 0.88
N LYS A 12 -5.76 5.74 1.36
CA LYS A 12 -6.32 7.08 1.10
C LYS A 12 -6.41 7.37 -0.40
N LEU A 13 -5.38 7.03 -1.17
CA LEU A 13 -5.38 7.20 -2.63
C LEU A 13 -6.42 6.30 -3.31
N ARG A 14 -6.62 5.07 -2.81
CA ARG A 14 -7.65 4.15 -3.31
C ARG A 14 -9.07 4.63 -3.01
N ILE A 15 -9.32 5.21 -1.83
CA ILE A 15 -10.60 5.88 -1.51
C ILE A 15 -10.86 7.05 -2.47
N LYS A 16 -9.81 7.79 -2.84
CA LYS A 16 -9.87 8.82 -3.89
C LYS A 16 -9.93 8.26 -5.32
N HIS A 17 -10.30 6.99 -5.50
CA HIS A 17 -10.45 6.31 -6.79
C HIS A 17 -9.20 6.34 -7.70
N HIS A 18 -8.00 6.51 -7.15
CA HIS A 18 -6.78 6.44 -7.96
C HIS A 18 -6.53 5.01 -8.45
N SER A 19 -6.05 4.89 -9.69
CA SER A 19 -5.60 3.61 -10.24
C SER A 19 -4.32 3.13 -9.56
N TYR A 20 -4.03 1.83 -9.64
CA TYR A 20 -2.80 1.27 -9.08
C TYR A 20 -1.53 1.90 -9.67
N ASN A 21 -1.53 2.21 -10.97
CA ASN A 21 -0.39 2.85 -11.63
C ASN A 21 -0.14 4.26 -11.09
N GLN A 22 -1.20 5.03 -10.82
CA GLN A 22 -1.09 6.34 -10.17
C GLN A 22 -0.58 6.19 -8.73
N CYS A 23 -1.14 5.25 -7.96
CA CYS A 23 -0.69 4.96 -6.60
C CYS A 23 0.81 4.63 -6.56
N LYS A 24 1.31 3.80 -7.48
CA LYS A 24 2.74 3.48 -7.57
C LYS A 24 3.61 4.72 -7.76
N ARG A 25 3.23 5.60 -8.69
CA ARG A 25 3.99 6.83 -8.97
C ARG A 25 4.01 7.76 -7.76
N ILE A 26 2.86 7.92 -7.10
CA ILE A 26 2.72 8.78 -5.92
C ILE A 26 3.51 8.22 -4.74
N LEU A 27 3.40 6.92 -4.45
CA LEU A 27 4.11 6.28 -3.35
C LEU A 27 5.64 6.31 -3.56
N LYS A 28 6.10 6.12 -4.80
CA LYS A 28 7.52 6.28 -5.15
C LYS A 28 7.99 7.73 -4.97
N ALA A 29 7.17 8.72 -5.33
CA ALA A 29 7.53 10.13 -5.18
C ALA A 29 7.52 10.59 -3.71
N MET A 30 6.54 10.16 -2.91
CA MET A 30 6.39 10.58 -1.51
C MET A 30 7.34 9.86 -0.56
N PHE A 31 7.58 8.56 -0.79
CA PHE A 31 8.30 7.70 0.14
C PHE A 31 9.56 7.08 -0.46
N GLY A 32 9.88 7.31 -1.73
CA GLY A 32 10.99 6.63 -2.41
C GLY A 32 10.80 5.12 -2.54
N TYR A 33 9.62 4.59 -2.18
CA TYR A 33 9.36 3.16 -2.08
C TYR A 33 8.72 2.62 -3.36
N GLU A 34 9.40 1.67 -4.01
CA GLU A 34 8.92 1.07 -5.23
C GLU A 34 8.00 -0.13 -4.94
N VAL A 35 6.71 0.06 -5.20
CA VAL A 35 5.68 -0.98 -5.09
C VAL A 35 5.32 -1.54 -6.45
N THR A 36 5.09 -2.84 -6.52
CA THR A 36 4.49 -3.47 -7.71
C THR A 36 2.96 -3.42 -7.64
N SER A 37 2.28 -3.48 -8.78
CA SER A 37 0.82 -3.51 -8.82
C SER A 37 0.27 -4.75 -8.10
N ARG A 38 0.98 -5.89 -8.16
CA ARG A 38 0.63 -7.11 -7.43
C ARG A 38 0.71 -6.92 -5.91
N THR A 39 1.69 -6.17 -5.41
CA THR A 39 1.77 -5.81 -3.98
C THR A 39 0.57 -4.99 -3.54
N LEU A 40 0.18 -3.99 -4.34
CA LEU A 40 -0.98 -3.14 -4.04
C LEU A 40 -2.30 -3.92 -4.07
N GLN A 41 -2.48 -4.82 -5.03
CA GLN A 41 -3.64 -5.71 -5.10
C GLN A 41 -3.71 -6.63 -3.88
N ARG A 42 -2.59 -7.22 -3.45
CA ARG A 42 -2.54 -8.04 -2.24
C ARG A 42 -2.90 -7.26 -0.99
N TRP A 43 -2.46 -6.01 -0.88
CA TRP A 43 -2.85 -5.14 0.23
C TRP A 43 -4.35 -4.88 0.24
N GLU A 44 -4.95 -4.57 -0.91
CA GLU A 44 -6.39 -4.37 -1.02
C GLU A 44 -7.19 -5.64 -0.73
N GLU A 45 -6.77 -6.78 -1.26
CA GLU A 45 -7.39 -8.07 -0.99
C GLU A 45 -7.33 -8.43 0.50
N ARG A 46 -6.18 -8.20 1.15
CA ARG A 46 -5.99 -8.47 2.58
C ARG A 46 -6.86 -7.56 3.46
N LEU A 47 -7.00 -6.29 3.10
CA LEU A 47 -7.90 -5.36 3.80
C LEU A 47 -9.37 -5.76 3.62
N ARG A 48 -9.77 -6.25 2.43
CA ARG A 48 -11.16 -6.68 2.18
C ARG A 48 -11.52 -7.98 2.86
N LYS A 49 -10.58 -8.94 2.95
CA LYS A 49 -10.85 -10.30 3.45
C LYS A 49 -10.61 -10.45 4.96
N THR A 50 -9.93 -9.50 5.60
CA THR A 50 -9.46 -9.62 6.98
C THR A 50 -9.47 -8.26 7.68
N GLU A 51 -9.58 -8.25 9.02
CA GLU A 51 -9.34 -7.08 9.87
C GLU A 51 -7.85 -6.74 9.94
N TRP A 52 -7.28 -6.37 8.79
CA TRP A 52 -5.86 -6.11 8.69
C TRP A 52 -5.49 -4.76 9.33
N ASP A 53 -4.70 -4.80 10.39
CA ASP A 53 -4.12 -3.68 11.15
C ASP A 53 -3.08 -2.81 10.40
N LEU A 54 -2.85 -3.13 9.12
CA LEU A 54 -1.85 -2.52 8.23
C LEU A 54 -0.40 -2.80 8.63
N GLU A 55 -0.17 -3.65 9.63
CA GLU A 55 1.17 -4.09 10.01
C GLU A 55 1.61 -5.26 9.13
N ASP A 56 2.91 -5.32 8.86
CA ASP A 56 3.51 -6.51 8.29
C ASP A 56 4.17 -7.28 9.42
N TYR A 57 3.61 -8.43 9.76
CA TYR A 57 4.29 -9.39 10.65
C TYR A 57 5.51 -10.04 9.97
N SER A 58 5.74 -9.77 8.67
CA SER A 58 6.91 -10.26 7.95
C SER A 58 8.19 -9.61 8.47
N ARG A 59 8.98 -10.42 9.21
CA ARG A 59 10.34 -10.09 9.69
C ARG A 59 11.41 -10.05 8.59
N ARG A 60 11.05 -10.29 7.33
CA ARG A 60 12.02 -10.18 6.23
C ARG A 60 12.28 -8.69 5.95
N PRO A 61 13.57 -8.27 5.91
CA PRO A 61 13.96 -6.87 5.74
C PRO A 61 13.23 -6.21 4.56
#